data_AF-A0A096CES2-F1
#
_entry.id   AF-A0A096CES2-F1
#
_cell.length_a   1.000
_cell.length_b   1.000
_cell.length_c   1.000
_cell.angle_alpha   90.00
_cell.angle_beta   90.00
_cell.angle_gamma   90.00
#
_symmetry.space_group_name_H-M   'P 1'
#
loop_
_entity.id
_entity.type
_entity.pdbx_description
1 polymer ?
#
loop_
_entity_poly.entity_id
_entity_poly.type
_entity_poly.pdbx_seq_one_letter_code
_entity_poly.pdbx_strand_id
1 'polypeptide(L)'
;MAEGTITDRIVKIMEKEGHTVSTFARKLGISWTSANNIVSGRNAPNYETIVKIIESFDNIDANWLVMGQKGAKGTDAEKLYSIISTQQKTIENQQKTIDRLTAKLVENIPEESGKKVADAV
;
A
#
# COMPACT_ATOMS: atom_id res chain seq x y z
N MET A 1 11.57 -0.87 12.10
CA MET A 1 12.25 0.10 13.00
C MET A 1 11.24 1.19 13.33
N ALA A 2 11.14 1.62 14.59
CA ALA A 2 10.17 2.64 14.99
C ALA A 2 10.52 3.99 14.35
N GLU A 3 9.55 4.67 13.72
CA GLU A 3 9.73 6.00 13.13
C GLU A 3 9.78 7.07 14.24
N GLY A 4 10.93 7.25 14.89
CA GLY A 4 11.21 8.33 15.85
C GLY A 4 10.41 8.26 17.17
N THR A 5 10.39 9.37 17.90
CA THR A 5 9.54 9.56 19.09
C THR A 5 8.11 9.92 18.71
N ILE A 6 7.17 9.87 19.66
CA ILE A 6 5.80 10.36 19.44
C ILE A 6 5.79 11.84 19.07
N THR A 7 6.68 12.63 19.66
CA THR A 7 6.84 14.05 19.34
C THR A 7 7.22 14.23 17.88
N ASP A 8 8.22 13.49 17.37
CA ASP A 8 8.65 13.60 15.97
C ASP A 8 7.48 13.31 15.00
N ARG A 9 6.65 12.33 15.36
CA ARG A 9 5.44 12.00 14.57
C ARG A 9 4.40 13.11 14.62
N ILE A 10 4.20 13.75 15.78
CA ILE A 10 3.29 14.90 15.93
C ILE A 10 3.79 16.09 15.09
N VAL A 11 5.09 16.37 15.11
CA VAL A 11 5.70 17.42 14.28
C VAL A 11 5.46 17.12 12.80
N LYS A 12 5.69 15.87 12.38
CA LYS A 12 5.44 15.42 11.01
C LYS A 12 3.98 15.57 10.59
N ILE A 13 3.02 15.28 11.48
CA ILE A 13 1.59 15.53 11.23
C ILE A 13 1.35 17.03 11.03
N MET A 14 1.83 17.87 11.95
CA MET A 14 1.64 19.31 11.91
C MET A 14 2.17 19.90 10.59
N GLU A 15 3.39 19.52 10.19
CA GLU A 15 4.03 20.00 8.96
C GLU A 15 3.33 19.50 7.70
N LYS A 16 2.95 18.21 7.66
CA LYS A 16 2.27 17.60 6.51
C LYS A 16 0.91 18.25 6.23
N GLU A 17 0.18 18.60 7.28
CA GLU A 17 -1.11 19.27 7.19
C GLU A 17 -0.97 20.80 7.00
N GLY A 18 0.26 21.33 6.89
CA GLY A 18 0.53 22.74 6.64
C GLY A 18 0.26 23.67 7.82
N HIS A 19 0.25 23.14 9.05
CA HIS A 19 0.00 23.92 10.24
C HIS A 19 1.28 24.55 10.82
N THR A 20 1.14 25.75 11.39
CA THR A 20 2.10 26.30 12.34
C THR A 20 1.71 25.83 13.74
N VAL A 21 2.60 25.98 14.74
CA VAL A 21 2.28 25.66 16.14
C VAL A 21 0.98 26.36 16.59
N SER A 22 0.76 27.59 16.15
CA SER A 22 -0.43 28.36 16.49
C SER A 22 -1.71 27.84 15.85
N THR A 23 -1.67 27.48 14.56
CA THR A 23 -2.85 26.94 13.90
C THR A 23 -3.13 25.50 14.33
N PHE A 24 -2.08 24.74 14.64
CA PHE A 24 -2.18 23.41 15.24
C PHE A 24 -2.84 23.43 16.62
N ALA A 25 -2.39 24.33 17.50
CA ALA A 25 -3.00 24.52 18.83
C ALA A 25 -4.50 24.84 18.73
N ARG A 26 -4.87 25.72 17.80
CA ARG A 26 -6.26 26.10 17.55
C ARG A 26 -7.09 24.93 17.01
N LYS A 27 -6.54 24.16 16.07
CA LYS A 27 -7.20 22.98 15.48
C LYS A 27 -7.49 21.92 16.54
N LEU A 28 -6.55 21.68 17.46
CA LEU A 28 -6.68 20.73 18.56
C LEU A 28 -7.50 21.26 19.75
N GLY A 29 -7.79 22.56 19.81
CA GLY A 29 -8.44 23.17 20.98
C GLY A 29 -7.57 23.10 22.25
N ILE A 30 -6.26 23.30 22.11
CA ILE A 30 -5.31 23.36 23.24
C ILE A 30 -4.59 24.72 23.27
N SER A 31 -3.94 25.05 24.38
CA SER A 31 -3.16 26.29 24.48
C SER A 31 -1.92 26.24 23.59
N TRP A 32 -1.52 27.42 23.07
CA TRP A 32 -0.30 27.56 22.28
C TRP A 32 0.92 27.03 23.02
N THR A 33 1.07 27.36 24.31
CA THR A 33 2.18 26.89 25.15
C THR A 33 2.22 25.36 25.24
N SER A 34 1.06 24.71 25.37
CA SER A 34 0.97 23.24 25.40
C SER A 34 1.43 22.65 24.07
N ALA A 35 0.91 23.16 22.94
CA ALA A 35 1.32 22.72 21.62
C ALA A 35 2.83 22.93 21.38
N ASN A 36 3.36 24.10 21.76
CA ASN A 36 4.77 24.45 21.59
C ASN A 36 5.69 23.55 22.44
N ASN A 37 5.30 23.23 23.67
CA ASN A 37 6.07 22.33 24.55
C ASN A 37 6.11 20.89 24.00
N ILE A 38 5.04 20.45 23.35
CA ILE A 38 4.99 19.15 22.68
C ILE A 38 5.89 19.16 21.45
N VAL A 39 5.69 20.13 20.53
CA VAL A 39 6.44 20.25 19.27
C VAL A 39 7.94 20.42 19.51
N SER A 40 8.33 21.14 20.56
CA SER A 40 9.75 21.32 20.92
C SER A 40 10.37 20.12 21.65
N GLY A 41 9.60 19.08 21.96
CA GLY A 41 10.08 17.88 22.65
C GLY A 41 10.41 18.08 24.13
N ARG A 42 10.07 19.24 24.72
CA ARG A 42 10.24 19.47 26.17
C ARG A 42 9.35 18.53 26.98
N ASN A 43 8.13 18.29 26.50
CA ASN A 43 7.14 17.45 27.16
C ASN A 43 6.58 16.40 26.19
N ALA A 44 6.30 15.21 26.72
CA ALA A 44 5.46 14.24 26.01
C ALA A 44 4.00 14.71 25.96
N PRO A 45 3.26 14.41 24.88
CA PRO A 45 1.83 14.67 24.81
C PRO A 45 1.09 13.84 25.86
N ASN A 46 0.08 14.43 26.52
CA ASN A 46 -0.80 13.68 27.42
C ASN A 46 -1.86 12.90 26.61
N TYR A 47 -2.57 11.99 27.28
CA TYR A 47 -3.60 11.15 26.65
C TYR A 47 -4.65 11.97 25.88
N GLU A 48 -5.17 13.04 26.50
CA GLU A 48 -6.19 13.89 25.89
C GLU A 48 -5.68 14.56 24.60
N THR A 49 -4.43 15.00 24.57
CA THR A 49 -3.82 15.59 23.36
C THR A 49 -3.67 14.55 22.25
N ILE A 50 -3.29 13.31 22.60
CA ILE A 50 -3.19 12.21 21.62
C ILE A 50 -4.57 11.93 21.00
N VAL A 51 -5.62 11.85 21.83
CA VAL A 51 -7.00 11.65 21.35
C VAL A 51 -7.43 12.80 20.43
N LYS A 52 -7.23 14.05 20.86
CA LYS A 52 -7.54 15.24 20.06
C LYS A 52 -6.83 15.24 18.70
N ILE A 53 -5.58 14.79 18.64
CA ILE A 53 -4.84 14.67 17.38
C ILE A 53 -5.50 13.61 16.49
N ILE A 54 -5.81 12.43 17.02
CA ILE A 54 -6.43 11.35 16.24
C ILE A 54 -7.82 11.78 15.71
N GLU A 55 -8.61 12.49 16.51
CA GLU A 55 -9.94 12.98 16.11
C GLU A 55 -9.90 14.17 15.15
N SER A 56 -8.84 14.97 15.18
CA SER A 56 -8.73 16.19 14.36
C SER A 56 -8.25 15.94 12.93
N PHE A 57 -7.68 14.76 12.66
CA PHE A 57 -7.02 14.43 11.39
C PHE A 57 -7.41 13.02 10.92
N ASP A 58 -8.21 12.95 9.85
CA ASP A 58 -8.87 11.73 9.37
C ASP A 58 -7.92 10.62 8.85
N ASN A 59 -6.63 10.93 8.65
CA ASN A 59 -5.65 10.03 8.02
C ASN A 59 -4.50 9.61 8.95
N ILE A 60 -4.74 9.60 10.27
CA ILE A 60 -3.74 9.19 11.26
C ILE A 60 -4.06 7.81 11.80
N ASP A 61 -3.11 6.88 11.65
CA ASP A 61 -3.16 5.59 12.33
C ASP A 61 -2.71 5.78 13.79
N ALA A 62 -3.60 5.46 14.74
CA ALA A 62 -3.34 5.60 16.17
C ALA A 62 -2.17 4.73 16.65
N ASN A 63 -2.02 3.52 16.11
CA ASN A 63 -0.90 2.63 16.43
C ASN A 63 0.42 3.20 15.90
N TRP A 64 0.42 3.81 14.72
CA TRP A 64 1.58 4.53 14.21
C TRP A 64 1.94 5.72 15.10
N LEU A 65 0.98 6.54 15.49
CA LEU A 65 1.23 7.71 16.34
C LEU A 65 1.82 7.30 17.69
N VAL A 66 1.22 6.31 18.36
CA VAL A 66 1.60 5.90 19.71
C VAL A 66 2.84 5.01 19.70
N MET A 67 2.82 3.91 18.93
CA MET A 67 3.87 2.88 18.96
C MET A 67 4.99 3.12 17.94
N GLY A 68 4.85 4.09 17.03
CA GLY A 68 5.81 4.32 15.94
C GLY A 68 5.85 3.19 14.91
N GLN A 69 4.87 2.28 14.96
CA GLN A 69 4.73 1.16 14.06
C GLN A 69 3.50 1.43 13.21
N LYS A 70 3.68 1.63 11.90
CA LYS A 70 2.55 1.60 10.98
C LYS A 70 1.85 0.27 11.23
N GLY A 71 0.57 0.35 11.61
CA GLY A 71 -0.19 -0.85 11.91
C GLY A 71 -0.02 -1.83 10.76
N ALA A 72 0.33 -3.07 11.07
CA ALA A 72 0.19 -4.18 10.14
C ALA A 72 -1.32 -4.44 9.91
N LYS A 73 -2.08 -3.43 9.49
CA LYS A 73 -3.23 -3.70 8.64
C LYS A 73 -2.58 -4.32 7.42
N GLY A 74 -2.53 -5.66 7.37
CA GLY A 74 -1.94 -6.41 6.26
C GLY A 74 -2.36 -5.70 5.00
N THR A 75 -1.40 -5.02 4.39
CA THR A 75 -1.68 -3.93 3.48
C THR A 75 -2.52 -4.54 2.38
N ASP A 76 -3.48 -3.79 1.85
CA ASP A 76 -4.15 -4.25 0.64
C ASP A 76 -3.10 -4.69 -0.39
N ALA A 77 -1.90 -4.09 -0.38
CA ALA A 77 -0.73 -4.54 -1.14
C ALA A 77 -0.23 -5.97 -0.81
N GLU A 78 -0.09 -6.41 0.45
CA GLU A 78 0.28 -7.81 0.76
C GLU A 78 -0.81 -8.80 0.33
N LYS A 79 -2.08 -8.46 0.55
CA LYS A 79 -3.20 -9.29 0.07
C LYS A 79 -3.23 -9.34 -1.45
N LEU A 80 -3.07 -8.20 -2.12
CA LEU A 80 -2.97 -8.10 -3.58
C LEU A 80 -1.78 -8.90 -4.10
N TYR A 81 -0.62 -8.84 -3.43
CA TYR A 81 0.56 -9.62 -3.80
C TYR A 81 0.31 -11.13 -3.71
N SER A 82 -0.38 -11.59 -2.65
CA SER A 82 -0.77 -12.99 -2.50
C SER A 82 -1.77 -13.45 -3.58
N ILE A 83 -2.69 -12.58 -3.99
CA ILE A 83 -3.65 -12.86 -5.06
C ILE A 83 -2.92 -12.93 -6.41
N ILE A 84 -2.06 -11.95 -6.71
CA ILE A 84 -1.31 -11.86 -7.97
C ILE A 84 -0.39 -13.08 -8.14
N SER A 85 0.36 -13.47 -7.11
CA SER A 85 1.23 -14.65 -7.15
C SER A 85 0.46 -15.94 -7.39
N THR A 86 -0.72 -16.09 -6.78
CA THR A 86 -1.60 -17.24 -7.00
C THR A 86 -2.14 -17.28 -8.44
N GLN A 87 -2.52 -16.12 -8.98
CA GLN A 87 -2.98 -15.98 -10.36
C GLN A 87 -1.87 -16.29 -11.37
N GLN A 88 -0.65 -15.80 -11.15
CA GLN A 88 0.50 -16.07 -12.02
C GLN A 88 0.79 -17.57 -12.12
N LYS A 89 0.76 -18.29 -10.99
CA LYS A 89 0.94 -19.75 -10.98
C LYS A 89 -0.16 -20.47 -11.76
N THR A 90 -1.39 -19.97 -11.69
CA THR A 90 -2.52 -20.53 -12.45
C THR A 90 -2.33 -20.32 -13.95
N ILE A 91 -1.92 -19.11 -14.37
CA ILE A 91 -1.64 -18.76 -15.76
C ILE A 91 -0.52 -19.63 -16.32
N GLU A 92 0.56 -19.85 -15.55
CA GLU A 92 1.68 -20.70 -15.98
C GLU A 92 1.23 -22.15 -16.26
N ASN A 93 0.39 -22.70 -15.39
CA ASN A 93 -0.15 -24.05 -15.57
C ASN A 93 -1.10 -24.14 -16.77
N GLN A 94 -1.90 -23.10 -17.01
CA GLN A 94 -2.76 -22.99 -18.19
C GLN A 94 -1.92 -22.91 -19.47
N GLN A 95 -0.84 -22.11 -19.48
CA GLN A 95 0.05 -22.00 -20.64
C GLN A 95 0.67 -23.35 -21.00
N LYS A 96 1.20 -24.09 -20.02
CA LYS A 96 1.73 -25.44 -20.24
C LYS A 96 0.69 -26.40 -20.84
N THR A 97 -0.56 -26.25 -20.43
CA THR A 97 -1.67 -27.06 -20.96
C THR A 97 -1.98 -26.68 -22.41
N ILE A 98 -2.02 -25.38 -22.71
CA ILE A 98 -2.22 -24.86 -24.07
C ILE A 98 -1.10 -25.35 -25.00
N ASP A 99 0.16 -25.24 -24.58
CA ASP A 99 1.31 -25.68 -25.38
C ASP A 99 1.22 -27.17 -25.73
N ARG A 100 0.88 -28.02 -24.74
CA ARG A 100 0.70 -29.47 -24.95
C ARG A 100 -0.44 -29.78 -25.92
N LEU A 101 -1.57 -29.09 -25.78
CA LEU A 101 -2.72 -29.29 -26.66
C LEU A 101 -2.43 -28.80 -28.08
N THR A 102 -1.71 -27.69 -28.20
CA THR A 102 -1.30 -27.11 -29.49
C THR A 102 -0.35 -28.06 -30.23
N ALA A 103 0.65 -28.62 -29.54
CA ALA A 103 1.54 -29.64 -30.11
C ALA A 103 0.76 -30.85 -30.62
N LYS A 104 -0.20 -31.37 -29.83
CA LYS A 104 -1.07 -32.48 -30.25
C LYS A 104 -1.95 -32.15 -31.44
N LEU A 105 -2.41 -30.91 -31.57
CA LEU A 105 -3.21 -30.49 -32.71
C LEU A 105 -2.36 -30.44 -33.97
N VAL A 106 -1.16 -29.85 -33.89
CA VAL A 106 -0.21 -29.77 -35.02
C VAL A 106 0.21 -31.17 -35.49
N GLU A 107 0.49 -32.10 -34.58
CA GLU A 107 0.82 -33.49 -34.93
C GLU A 107 -0.34 -34.26 -35.59
N ASN A 108 -1.59 -33.85 -35.37
CA ASN A 108 -2.78 -34.48 -35.95
C ASN A 108 -3.35 -33.71 -37.15
N ILE A 109 -2.66 -32.67 -37.67
CA ILE A 109 -3.02 -32.07 -38.95
C ILE A 109 -2.59 -33.07 -40.04
N PRO A 110 -3.52 -33.64 -40.82
CA PRO A 110 -3.13 -34.47 -41.96
C PRO A 110 -2.38 -33.57 -42.96
N GLU A 111 -1.15 -33.93 -43.32
CA GLU A 111 -0.48 -33.35 -44.48
C GLU A 111 -1.23 -33.78 -45.75
N GLU A 112 -2.36 -33.17 -46.08
CA GLU A 112 -2.90 -33.27 -47.43
C GLU A 112 -3.92 -32.17 -47.75
N SER A 113 -3.48 -31.13 -48.45
CA SER A 113 -4.12 -30.72 -49.71
C SER A 113 -3.23 -29.75 -50.51
N GLY A 114 -1.97 -30.14 -50.77
CA GLY A 114 -1.19 -29.56 -51.87
C GLY A 114 -1.51 -30.30 -53.18
N LYS A 115 -2.74 -30.17 -53.69
CA LYS A 115 -3.07 -30.71 -55.03
C LYS A 115 -2.18 -29.99 -56.06
N LYS A 116 -1.20 -30.73 -56.60
CA LYS A 116 -0.47 -30.42 -57.82
C LYS A 116 -1.47 -29.99 -58.90
N VAL A 117 -1.46 -28.71 -59.25
CA VAL A 117 -2.04 -28.29 -60.54
C VAL A 117 -0.95 -28.57 -61.56
N ALA A 118 -1.18 -29.61 -62.35
CA ALA A 118 -0.29 -30.04 -63.42
C ALA A 118 -0.21 -28.97 -64.50
N ASP A 119 1.00 -28.78 -65.03
CA ASP A 119 1.25 -28.14 -66.31
C ASP A 119 0.30 -28.69 -67.38
N ALA A 120 -0.42 -27.78 -68.04
CA ALA A 120 -1.08 -28.03 -69.31
C ALA A 120 -0.83 -26.83 -70.23
N VAL A 121 0.13 -27.04 -71.15
CA VAL A 121 0.24 -26.59 -72.55
C VAL A 121 -0.31 -25.22 -72.92
#